data_AF-A0A0J8R963-F1
#
_entry.id   AF-A0A0J8R963-F1
#
_cell.length_a   1.000
_cell.length_b   1.000
_cell.length_c   1.000
_cell.angle_alpha   90.00
_cell.angle_beta   90.00
_cell.angle_gamma   90.00
#
_symmetry.space_group_name_H-M   'P 1'
#
loop_
_entity.id
_entity.type
_entity.pdbx_description
1 polymer ?
#
loop_
_entity_poly.entity_id
_entity_poly.type
_entity_poly.pdbx_seq_one_letter_code
_entity_poly.pdbx_strand_id
1 'polypeptide(L)'
;MAASNPQTGLSPNAWDSHMHIVDPDRYPLAPDAQYKPQTHTLSEAMEFESSVGIPNIVLVQPSIYGPVLPSTDVDPASFDPYSLSGFSELVSLLRQGRTYVKISAPYRLSDDPELKFLGVIAKELLRVAPDRLVFATDWPHTRFEGLDVKPFIAKCLHWCGGNTELVDKLFRRNAEELWGL
;
A
#
# COMPACT_ATOMS: atom_id res chain seq x y z
N MET A 1 2.89 -27.99 10.32
CA MET A 1 3.85 -27.28 9.44
C MET A 1 3.53 -27.68 8.02
N ALA A 2 3.27 -26.70 7.14
CA ALA A 2 3.06 -26.98 5.72
C ALA A 2 4.42 -27.33 5.09
N ALA A 3 4.48 -28.42 4.33
CA ALA A 3 5.72 -28.89 3.71
C ALA A 3 6.23 -27.86 2.68
N SER A 4 7.54 -27.69 2.60
CA SER A 4 8.20 -26.84 1.59
C SER A 4 7.89 -27.34 0.18
N ASN A 5 7.81 -26.42 -0.80
CA ASN A 5 7.63 -26.78 -2.20
C ASN A 5 8.96 -27.39 -2.72
N PRO A 6 8.99 -28.67 -3.14
CA PRO A 6 10.24 -29.39 -3.43
C PRO A 6 11.04 -28.83 -4.61
N GLN A 7 10.49 -27.91 -5.40
CA GLN A 7 11.21 -27.27 -6.51
C GLN A 7 12.06 -26.05 -6.12
N THR A 8 11.74 -25.34 -5.04
CA THR A 8 12.43 -24.09 -4.65
C THR A 8 13.01 -24.12 -3.24
N GLY A 9 12.59 -25.07 -2.39
CA GLY A 9 12.97 -25.11 -0.98
C GLY A 9 12.30 -24.01 -0.13
N LEU A 10 11.48 -23.15 -0.75
CA LEU A 10 10.76 -22.09 -0.05
C LEU A 10 9.55 -22.64 0.72
N SER A 11 9.20 -21.92 1.78
CA SER A 11 7.94 -22.15 2.49
C SER A 11 6.76 -21.91 1.55
N PRO A 12 5.71 -22.75 1.59
CA PRO A 12 4.51 -22.55 0.78
C PRO A 12 3.76 -21.25 1.09
N ASN A 13 4.12 -20.54 2.16
CA ASN A 13 3.59 -19.23 2.54
C ASN A 13 4.66 -18.14 2.48
N ALA A 14 5.67 -18.27 1.61
CA ALA A 14 6.67 -17.23 1.42
C ALA A 14 6.04 -15.90 0.96
N TRP A 15 6.68 -14.78 1.31
CA TRP A 15 6.27 -13.43 0.96
C TRP A 15 7.41 -12.71 0.25
N ASP A 16 7.14 -12.10 -0.90
CA ASP A 16 7.94 -10.98 -1.37
C ASP A 16 7.54 -9.74 -0.54
N SER A 17 8.45 -9.32 0.33
CA SER A 17 8.28 -8.24 1.29
C SER A 17 8.21 -6.83 0.68
N HIS A 18 8.54 -6.68 -0.61
CA HIS A 18 8.60 -5.38 -1.26
C HIS A 18 8.54 -5.48 -2.78
N MET A 19 7.35 -5.29 -3.33
CA MET A 19 7.13 -5.32 -4.78
C MET A 19 6.47 -4.04 -5.30
N HIS A 20 6.81 -3.68 -6.54
CA HIS A 20 6.20 -2.59 -7.28
C HIS A 20 5.50 -3.14 -8.54
N ILE A 21 4.30 -2.62 -8.83
CA ILE A 21 3.65 -2.81 -10.13
C ILE A 21 3.77 -1.50 -10.91
N VAL A 22 4.09 -1.61 -12.19
CA VAL A 22 4.42 -0.47 -13.02
C VAL A 22 3.78 -0.63 -14.39
N ASP A 23 2.61 -0.04 -14.59
CA ASP A 23 1.89 -0.12 -15.87
C ASP A 23 1.49 1.29 -16.35
N PRO A 24 2.46 2.09 -16.85
CA PRO A 24 2.23 3.48 -17.23
C PRO A 24 1.36 3.63 -18.48
N ASP A 25 1.13 2.53 -19.21
CA ASP A 25 0.26 2.52 -20.39
C ASP A 25 -1.22 2.46 -19.97
N ARG A 26 -1.53 1.84 -18.82
CA ARG A 26 -2.88 1.79 -18.24
C ARG A 26 -3.12 2.83 -17.14
N TYR A 27 -2.12 3.11 -16.32
CA TYR A 27 -2.23 4.02 -15.17
C TYR A 27 -1.34 5.25 -15.39
N PRO A 28 -1.90 6.47 -15.39
CA PRO A 28 -1.10 7.67 -15.60
C PRO A 28 -0.03 7.85 -14.53
N LEU A 29 1.18 8.24 -14.96
CA LEU A 29 2.25 8.67 -14.06
C LEU A 29 1.85 9.98 -13.34
N ALA A 30 2.41 10.18 -12.15
CA ALA A 30 2.30 11.45 -11.44
C ALA A 30 2.92 12.59 -12.27
N PRO A 31 2.39 13.83 -12.20
CA PRO A 31 2.92 14.97 -12.95
C PRO A 31 4.42 15.26 -12.68
N ASP A 32 4.90 14.92 -11.49
CA ASP A 32 6.26 15.10 -11.00
C ASP A 32 7.10 13.80 -11.04
N ALA A 33 6.63 12.78 -11.76
CA ALA A 33 7.34 11.51 -11.92
C ALA A 33 8.76 11.73 -12.44
N GLN A 34 9.74 11.24 -11.69
CA GLN A 34 11.17 11.50 -11.94
C GLN A 34 11.72 10.74 -13.15
N TYR A 35 11.01 9.71 -13.62
CA TYR A 35 11.36 8.90 -14.79
C TYR A 35 10.13 8.16 -15.31
N LYS A 36 10.19 7.72 -16.56
CA LYS A 36 9.23 6.77 -17.15
C LYS A 36 9.85 5.37 -17.20
N PRO A 37 9.36 4.40 -16.41
CA PRO A 37 9.83 3.02 -16.46
C PRO A 37 9.26 2.24 -17.67
N GLN A 38 9.80 1.05 -17.89
CA GLN A 38 9.15 0.03 -18.72
C GLN A 38 7.91 -0.53 -18.01
N THR A 39 6.95 -1.00 -18.81
CA THR A 39 5.74 -1.66 -18.33
C THR A 39 6.06 -3.05 -17.76
N HIS A 40 5.63 -3.26 -16.52
CA HIS A 40 5.63 -4.51 -15.76
C HIS A 40 4.27 -4.61 -15.04
N THR A 41 3.38 -5.34 -15.68
CA THR A 41 1.99 -5.52 -15.27
C THR A 41 1.85 -6.41 -14.04
N LEU A 42 0.68 -6.38 -13.41
CA LEU A 42 0.33 -7.32 -12.34
C LEU A 42 0.39 -8.79 -12.79
N SER A 43 -0.01 -9.09 -14.04
CA SER A 43 0.02 -10.47 -14.56
C SER A 43 1.46 -10.97 -14.64
N GLU A 44 2.36 -10.16 -15.20
CA GLU A 44 3.78 -10.49 -15.30
C GLU A 44 4.42 -10.65 -13.92
N ALA A 45 4.05 -9.80 -12.96
CA ALA A 45 4.50 -9.96 -11.58
C ALA A 45 4.02 -11.29 -10.98
N MET A 46 2.74 -11.66 -11.16
CA MET A 46 2.21 -12.92 -10.66
C MET A 46 2.86 -14.14 -11.33
N GLU A 47 3.17 -14.06 -12.62
CA GLU A 47 3.91 -15.09 -13.36
C GLU A 47 5.35 -15.23 -12.83
N PHE A 48 6.02 -14.11 -12.59
CA PHE A 48 7.36 -14.07 -11.99
C PHE A 48 7.35 -14.72 -10.60
N GLU A 49 6.46 -14.27 -9.71
CA GLU A 49 6.29 -14.79 -8.35
C GLU A 49 6.01 -16.31 -8.34
N SER A 50 5.15 -16.76 -9.27
CA SER A 50 4.89 -18.19 -9.45
C SER A 50 6.13 -18.95 -9.92
N SER A 51 6.97 -18.36 -10.77
CA SER A 51 8.20 -19.00 -11.29
C SER A 51 9.27 -19.18 -10.20
N VAL A 52 9.32 -18.27 -9.22
CA VAL A 52 10.25 -18.34 -8.08
C VAL A 52 9.64 -19.05 -6.87
N GLY A 53 8.36 -19.44 -6.94
CA GLY A 53 7.67 -20.18 -5.88
C GLY A 53 7.29 -19.34 -4.67
N ILE A 54 7.08 -18.04 -4.85
CA ILE A 54 6.63 -17.11 -3.80
C ILE A 54 5.16 -16.75 -4.08
N PRO A 55 4.21 -17.16 -3.24
CA PRO A 55 2.80 -16.96 -3.55
C PRO A 55 2.21 -15.64 -3.05
N ASN A 56 2.89 -14.89 -2.18
CA ASN A 56 2.31 -13.72 -1.52
C ASN A 56 3.21 -12.49 -1.67
N ILE A 57 2.59 -11.32 -1.73
CA ILE A 57 3.28 -10.07 -2.08
C ILE A 57 2.92 -8.93 -1.15
N VAL A 58 3.89 -8.07 -0.87
CA VAL A 58 3.67 -6.77 -0.22
C VAL A 58 3.85 -5.67 -1.24
N LEU A 59 2.74 -5.07 -1.66
CA LEU A 59 2.75 -3.97 -2.61
C LEU A 59 3.18 -2.67 -1.93
N VAL A 60 4.09 -1.98 -2.61
CA VAL A 60 4.55 -0.64 -2.26
C VAL A 60 4.32 0.26 -3.46
N GLN A 61 3.58 1.35 -3.27
CA GLN A 61 3.38 2.31 -4.34
C GLN A 61 4.70 3.01 -4.67
N PRO A 62 5.21 2.94 -5.91
CA PRO A 62 6.40 3.67 -6.28
C PRO A 62 6.06 5.16 -6.47
N SER A 63 7.01 6.05 -6.16
CA SER A 63 6.78 7.52 -6.17
C SER A 63 6.54 8.13 -7.56
N ILE A 64 6.62 7.33 -8.62
CA ILE A 64 6.25 7.74 -9.99
C ILE A 64 4.73 7.72 -10.22
N TYR A 65 3.96 7.13 -9.30
CA TYR A 65 2.50 7.18 -9.28
C TYR A 65 2.01 7.97 -8.07
N GLY A 66 0.93 8.71 -8.28
CA GLY A 66 0.21 9.41 -7.22
C GLY A 66 -1.27 9.47 -7.61
N PRO A 67 -2.19 9.38 -6.63
CA PRO A 67 -3.60 9.57 -6.93
C PRO A 67 -3.85 11.01 -7.42
N VAL A 68 -4.73 11.18 -8.40
CA VAL A 68 -5.23 12.51 -8.77
C VAL A 68 -6.27 12.90 -7.71
N LEU A 69 -5.83 13.68 -6.72
CA LEU A 69 -6.68 14.10 -5.61
C LEU A 69 -7.43 15.40 -5.96
N PRO A 70 -8.66 15.59 -5.44
CA PRO A 70 -9.37 16.85 -5.59
C PRO A 70 -8.64 18.01 -4.90
N SER A 71 -8.99 19.24 -5.28
CA SER A 71 -8.54 20.46 -4.61
C SER A 71 -9.00 20.49 -3.15
N THR A 72 -8.23 21.14 -2.27
CA THR A 72 -8.41 21.08 -0.81
C THR A 72 -9.67 21.78 -0.27
N ASP A 73 -10.34 22.57 -1.13
CA ASP A 73 -11.64 23.20 -0.91
C ASP A 73 -12.83 22.27 -1.17
N VAL A 74 -12.61 21.14 -1.86
CA VAL A 74 -13.62 20.10 -2.04
C VAL A 74 -13.85 19.34 -0.73
N ASP A 75 -15.11 19.08 -0.40
CA ASP A 75 -15.48 18.29 0.77
C ASP A 75 -14.98 16.84 0.62
N PRO A 76 -14.10 16.33 1.51
CA PRO A 76 -13.62 14.96 1.48
C PRO A 76 -14.74 13.91 1.56
N ALA A 77 -15.89 14.24 2.15
CA ALA A 77 -17.03 13.31 2.21
C ALA A 77 -17.66 13.04 0.83
N SER A 78 -17.41 13.90 -0.16
CA SER A 78 -17.88 13.73 -1.54
C SER A 78 -16.93 12.92 -2.43
N PHE A 79 -15.73 12.63 -1.94
CA PHE A 79 -14.71 11.92 -2.70
C PHE A 79 -14.90 10.40 -2.61
N ASP A 80 -15.12 9.77 -3.75
CA ASP A 80 -15.14 8.32 -3.88
C ASP A 80 -13.74 7.77 -4.25
N PRO A 81 -13.06 7.03 -3.36
CA PRO A 81 -11.74 6.49 -3.66
C PRO A 81 -11.76 5.46 -4.80
N TYR A 82 -12.91 4.84 -5.11
CA TYR A 82 -13.04 3.90 -6.25
C TYR A 82 -13.03 4.59 -7.61
N SER A 83 -13.14 5.93 -7.65
CA SER A 83 -12.91 6.71 -8.87
C SER A 83 -11.43 6.78 -9.26
N LEU A 84 -10.51 6.47 -8.33
CA LEU A 84 -9.07 6.42 -8.62
C LEU A 84 -8.73 5.19 -9.46
N SER A 85 -7.95 5.41 -10.52
CA SER A 85 -7.45 4.33 -11.37
C SER A 85 -6.67 3.30 -10.55
N GLY A 86 -7.04 2.02 -10.66
CA GLY A 86 -6.37 0.91 -9.99
C GLY A 86 -6.83 0.66 -8.54
N PHE A 87 -7.65 1.53 -7.94
CA PHE A 87 -8.08 1.34 -6.55
C PHE A 87 -9.02 0.13 -6.38
N SER A 88 -9.95 -0.07 -7.32
CA SER A 88 -10.82 -1.25 -7.33
C SER A 88 -10.02 -2.56 -7.42
N GLU A 89 -9.00 -2.58 -8.29
CA GLU A 89 -8.09 -3.70 -8.46
C GLU A 89 -7.24 -3.95 -7.21
N LEU A 90 -6.74 -2.89 -6.56
CA LEU A 90 -6.02 -2.99 -5.28
C LEU A 90 -6.91 -3.61 -4.20
N VAL A 91 -8.16 -3.13 -4.04
CA VAL A 91 -9.12 -3.70 -3.09
C VAL A 91 -9.40 -5.18 -3.39
N SER A 92 -9.54 -5.53 -4.67
CA SER A 92 -9.71 -6.92 -5.10
C SER A 92 -8.52 -7.80 -4.69
N LEU A 93 -7.29 -7.33 -4.88
CA LEU A 93 -6.08 -8.07 -4.48
C LEU A 93 -5.99 -8.27 -2.98
N LEU A 94 -6.23 -7.23 -2.19
CA LEU A 94 -6.20 -7.32 -0.73
C LEU A 94 -7.23 -8.34 -0.22
N ARG A 95 -8.44 -8.36 -0.79
CA ARG A 95 -9.50 -9.31 -0.42
C ARG A 95 -9.19 -10.77 -0.77
N GLN A 96 -8.35 -11.02 -1.77
CA GLN A 96 -7.90 -12.38 -2.09
C GLN A 96 -6.95 -12.95 -1.03
N GLY A 97 -6.43 -12.11 -0.13
CA GLY A 97 -5.71 -12.54 1.07
C GLY A 97 -4.23 -12.88 0.86
N ARG A 98 -3.71 -12.74 -0.37
CA ARG A 98 -2.31 -12.98 -0.75
C ARG A 98 -1.50 -11.70 -0.98
N THR A 99 -2.08 -10.56 -0.62
CA THR A 99 -1.50 -9.25 -0.84
C THR A 99 -1.62 -8.42 0.42
N TYR A 100 -0.52 -7.76 0.79
CA TYR A 100 -0.49 -6.68 1.77
C TYR A 100 -0.14 -5.37 1.08
N VAL A 101 -0.50 -4.24 1.68
CA VAL A 101 -0.02 -2.92 1.28
C VAL A 101 0.59 -2.18 2.46
N LYS A 102 1.65 -1.41 2.20
CA LYS A 102 2.27 -0.53 3.19
C LYS A 102 1.53 0.81 3.24
N ILE A 103 1.09 1.21 4.44
CA ILE A 103 0.62 2.56 4.74
C ILE A 103 1.84 3.40 5.12
N SER A 104 2.39 4.14 4.17
CA SER A 104 3.69 4.80 4.28
C SER A 104 3.83 6.02 3.39
N ALA A 105 4.83 6.86 3.70
CA ALA A 105 5.29 7.96 2.83
C ALA A 105 4.19 8.88 2.25
N PRO A 106 3.22 9.37 3.06
CA PRO A 106 2.10 10.15 2.54
C PRO A 106 2.53 11.44 1.84
N TYR A 107 3.68 12.00 2.24
CA TYR A 107 4.30 13.20 1.67
C TYR A 107 4.77 13.01 0.22
N ARG A 108 4.81 11.77 -0.28
CA ARG A 108 5.06 11.49 -1.70
C ARG A 108 3.78 11.50 -2.54
N LEU A 109 2.61 11.55 -1.90
CA LEU A 109 1.30 11.43 -2.54
C LEU A 109 0.44 12.69 -2.41
N SER A 110 0.76 13.57 -1.45
CA SER A 110 -0.02 14.77 -1.15
C SER A 110 0.79 15.78 -0.35
N ASP A 111 0.69 17.06 -0.74
CA ASP A 111 1.22 18.20 0.01
C ASP A 111 0.22 18.73 1.07
N ASP A 112 -1.02 18.23 1.11
CA ASP A 112 -2.01 18.59 2.13
C ASP A 112 -1.57 18.08 3.52
N PRO A 113 -1.22 18.95 4.48
CA PRO A 113 -0.81 18.53 5.83
C PRO A 113 -1.94 17.84 6.60
N GLU A 114 -3.20 18.10 6.23
CA GLU A 114 -4.35 17.46 6.88
C GLU A 114 -4.61 16.05 6.33
N LEU A 115 -4.00 15.70 5.20
CA LEU A 115 -4.13 14.42 4.50
C LEU A 115 -5.60 14.04 4.31
N LYS A 116 -6.45 14.99 3.94
CA LYS A 116 -7.92 14.82 3.96
C LYS A 116 -8.36 13.68 3.04
N PHE A 117 -7.95 13.72 1.77
CA PHE A 117 -8.33 12.72 0.78
C PHE A 117 -7.57 11.40 0.95
N LEU A 118 -6.28 11.45 1.32
CA LEU A 118 -5.55 10.23 1.70
C LEU A 118 -6.20 9.54 2.90
N GLY A 119 -6.80 10.30 3.82
CA GLY A 119 -7.59 9.77 4.92
C GLY A 119 -8.87 9.05 4.47
N VAL A 120 -9.52 9.49 3.40
CA VAL A 120 -10.66 8.77 2.80
C VAL A 120 -10.21 7.43 2.24
N ILE A 121 -9.10 7.42 1.49
CA ILE A 121 -8.50 6.20 0.92
C ILE A 121 -8.09 5.24 2.04
N ALA A 122 -7.36 5.73 3.04
CA ALA A 122 -6.87 4.91 4.15
C ALA A 122 -8.01 4.33 4.99
N LYS A 123 -9.06 5.11 5.28
CA LYS A 123 -10.26 4.62 5.99
C LYS A 123 -10.97 3.54 5.19
N GLU A 124 -11.07 3.69 3.87
CA GLU A 124 -11.68 2.68 3.02
C GLU A 124 -10.86 1.39 2.99
N LEU A 125 -9.53 1.48 2.86
CA LEU A 125 -8.64 0.31 2.97
C LEU A 125 -8.77 -0.40 4.32
N LEU A 126 -8.76 0.36 5.43
CA LEU A 126 -8.97 -0.16 6.79
C LEU A 126 -10.32 -0.87 6.93
N ARG A 127 -11.35 -0.38 6.23
CA ARG A 127 -12.68 -0.98 6.26
C ARG A 127 -12.76 -2.28 5.45
N VAL A 128 -12.18 -2.32 4.26
CA VAL A 128 -12.36 -3.45 3.32
C VAL A 128 -11.32 -4.55 3.45
N ALA A 129 -10.15 -4.24 4.02
CA ALA A 129 -9.05 -5.18 4.17
C ALA A 129 -8.22 -4.91 5.45
N PRO A 130 -8.86 -4.89 6.65
CA PRO A 130 -8.19 -4.53 7.90
C PRO A 130 -6.98 -5.41 8.25
N ASP A 131 -6.97 -6.66 7.79
CA ASP A 131 -5.93 -7.65 8.09
C ASP A 131 -4.77 -7.65 7.07
N ARG A 132 -4.77 -6.69 6.13
CA ARG A 132 -3.82 -6.65 4.98
C ARG A 132 -3.05 -5.34 4.84
N LEU A 133 -3.04 -4.54 5.90
CA LEU A 133 -2.35 -3.26 5.94
C LEU A 133 -1.22 -3.30 6.98
N VAL A 134 -0.03 -2.83 6.61
CA VAL A 134 1.09 -2.68 7.55
C VAL A 134 1.60 -1.25 7.52
N PHE A 135 1.92 -0.69 8.68
CA PHE A 135 2.49 0.64 8.78
C PHE A 135 4.00 0.65 8.45
N ALA A 136 4.48 1.68 7.75
CA ALA A 136 5.91 1.99 7.64
C ALA A 136 6.15 3.50 7.61
N THR A 137 7.22 3.95 8.27
CA THR A 137 7.58 5.38 8.34
C THR A 137 8.18 5.91 7.04
N ASP A 138 8.78 5.04 6.23
CA ASP A 138 9.65 5.38 5.09
C ASP A 138 10.97 6.08 5.48
N TRP A 139 11.46 5.89 6.71
CA TRP A 139 12.78 6.42 7.12
C TRP A 139 13.91 5.81 6.25
N PRO A 140 14.91 6.58 5.79
CA PRO A 140 15.27 7.96 6.15
C PRO A 140 14.64 9.06 5.28
N HIS A 141 13.44 8.83 4.75
CA HIS A 141 12.68 9.77 3.91
C HIS A 141 13.49 10.28 2.72
N THR A 142 14.09 9.35 1.96
CA THR A 142 15.05 9.69 0.90
C THR A 142 14.51 10.79 -0.03
N ARG A 143 15.33 11.82 -0.25
CA ARG A 143 15.03 13.07 -1.00
C ARG A 143 14.15 14.09 -0.29
N PHE A 144 13.81 13.86 0.98
CA PHE A 144 13.06 14.81 1.81
C PHE A 144 13.81 15.05 3.12
N GLU A 145 14.24 16.28 3.34
CA GLU A 145 14.97 16.68 4.54
C GLU A 145 14.04 17.34 5.58
N GLY A 146 14.34 17.14 6.87
CA GLY A 146 13.64 17.84 7.95
C GLY A 146 12.19 17.41 8.21
N LEU A 147 11.71 16.32 7.59
CA LEU A 147 10.35 15.83 7.80
C LEU A 147 10.11 15.31 9.23
N ASP A 148 9.02 15.77 9.85
CA ASP A 148 8.44 15.16 11.05
C ASP A 148 7.31 14.20 10.67
N VAL A 149 7.49 12.90 10.95
CA VAL A 149 6.50 11.85 10.65
C VAL A 149 5.45 11.67 11.76
N LYS A 150 5.62 12.30 12.92
CA LYS A 150 4.67 12.16 14.05
C LYS A 150 3.23 12.58 13.68
N PRO A 151 3.00 13.68 12.94
CA PRO A 151 1.66 14.02 12.48
C PRO A 151 1.02 12.92 11.64
N PHE A 152 1.78 12.24 10.78
CA PHE A 152 1.28 11.11 9.99
C PHE A 152 0.86 9.93 10.88
N ILE A 153 1.67 9.58 11.89
CA ILE A 153 1.29 8.53 12.86
C ILE A 153 -0.02 8.91 13.57
N ALA A 154 -0.16 10.17 14.00
CA ALA A 154 -1.39 10.67 14.61
C ALA A 154 -2.59 10.59 13.65
N LYS A 155 -2.41 10.85 12.34
CA LYS A 155 -3.44 10.69 11.32
C LYS A 155 -3.84 9.22 11.14
N CYS A 156 -2.89 8.28 11.10
CA CYS A 156 -3.18 6.85 11.07
C CYS A 156 -4.05 6.41 12.27
N LEU A 157 -3.69 6.85 13.48
CA LEU A 157 -4.48 6.59 14.69
C LEU A 157 -5.89 7.19 14.60
N HIS A 158 -6.00 8.42 14.09
CA HIS A 158 -7.28 9.09 13.87
C HIS A 158 -8.15 8.35 12.85
N TRP A 159 -7.57 7.82 11.77
CA TRP A 159 -8.29 7.07 10.74
C TRP A 159 -8.85 5.74 11.26
N CYS A 160 -8.23 5.14 12.28
CA CYS A 160 -8.81 3.99 12.98
C CYS A 160 -10.07 4.34 13.80
N GLY A 161 -10.43 5.63 13.95
CA GLY A 161 -11.71 6.04 14.53
C GLY A 161 -11.93 5.63 15.99
N GLY A 162 -10.86 5.47 16.77
CA GLY A 162 -10.92 4.99 18.15
C GLY A 162 -11.06 3.47 18.28
N ASN A 163 -11.08 2.71 17.17
CA ASN A 163 -11.08 1.26 17.20
C ASN A 163 -9.67 0.73 17.54
N THR A 164 -9.52 0.24 18.76
CA THR A 164 -8.25 -0.30 19.28
C THR A 164 -7.80 -1.55 18.55
N GLU A 165 -8.72 -2.35 18.00
CA GLU A 165 -8.38 -3.52 17.18
C GLU A 165 -7.75 -3.10 15.85
N LEU A 166 -8.29 -2.08 15.17
CA LEU A 166 -7.69 -1.56 13.94
C LEU A 166 -6.32 -0.94 14.18
N VAL A 167 -6.13 -0.25 15.31
CA VAL A 167 -4.81 0.25 15.71
C VAL A 167 -3.83 -0.90 15.92
N ASP A 168 -4.23 -1.91 16.68
CA ASP A 168 -3.38 -3.08 16.96
C ASP A 168 -3.05 -3.86 15.67
N LYS A 169 -4.01 -3.99 14.75
CA LYS A 169 -3.79 -4.58 13.42
C LYS A 169 -2.76 -3.81 12.61
N LEU A 170 -3.01 -2.52 12.39
CA LEU A 170 -2.18 -1.67 11.52
C LEU A 170 -0.73 -1.56 12.01
N PHE A 171 -0.54 -1.44 13.33
CA PHE A 171 0.78 -1.17 13.93
C PHE A 171 1.51 -2.41 14.45
N ARG A 172 0.84 -3.56 14.58
CA ARG A 172 1.46 -4.76 15.17
C ARG A 172 0.96 -6.08 14.58
N ARG A 173 -0.31 -6.48 14.79
CA ARG A 173 -0.76 -7.85 14.49
C ARG A 173 -0.59 -8.23 13.03
N ASN A 174 -0.84 -7.30 12.10
CA ASN A 174 -0.70 -7.59 10.68
C ASN A 174 0.77 -7.85 10.31
N ALA A 175 1.73 -7.20 10.98
CA ALA A 175 3.15 -7.47 10.79
C ALA A 175 3.56 -8.80 11.42
N GLU A 176 3.03 -9.15 12.60
CA GLU A 176 3.24 -10.46 13.22
C GLU A 176 2.70 -11.60 12.33
N GLU A 177 1.48 -11.46 11.80
CA GLU A 177 0.89 -12.43 10.86
C GLU A 177 1.71 -12.55 9.57
N LEU A 178 2.10 -11.41 8.99
CA LEU A 178 2.90 -11.35 7.76
C LEU A 178 4.25 -12.08 7.92
N TRP A 179 4.90 -11.93 9.07
CA TRP A 179 6.24 -12.49 9.33
C TRP A 179 6.23 -13.81 10.10
N GLY A 180 5.05 -14.31 10.49
CA GLY A 180 4.90 -15.56 11.24
C GLY A 180 5.54 -15.52 12.63
N LEU A 181 5.46 -14.36 13.31
CA LEU A 181 5.99 -14.12 14.66
C LEU A 181 5.02 -14.53 15.77
#